data_AF-A0A1U7E957-F1
#
_entry.id   AF-A0A1U7E957-F1
#
_cell.length_a   1.000
_cell.length_b   1.000
_cell.length_c   1.000
_cell.angle_alpha   90.00
_cell.angle_beta   90.00
_cell.angle_gamma   90.00
#
_symmetry.space_group_name_H-M   'P 1'
#
loop_
_entity.id
_entity.type
_entity.pdbx_description
1 polymer ?
#
loop_
_entity_poly.entity_id
_entity_poly.type
_entity_poly.pdbx_seq_one_letter_code
_entity_poly.pdbx_strand_id
1 'polypeptide(L)'
;MEMKHKMLQEAIRVLVPGGSLHILDFDKPQSFWMRLAFYPVQVLDGFEKTRDHVKGILLKTLREEGFENIRETDQFNTIVGTLRVYSANKPY
;
A
#
# COMPACT_ATOMS: atom_id res chain seq x y z
N MET A 1 -0.40 4.68 -12.54
CA MET A 1 -1.13 3.38 -12.51
C MET A 1 -0.52 2.41 -13.50
N GLU A 2 -0.41 2.77 -14.77
CA GLU A 2 0.12 1.90 -15.84
C GLU A 2 1.50 1.26 -15.49
N MET A 3 2.44 2.02 -14.94
CA MET A 3 3.74 1.48 -14.52
C MET A 3 3.62 0.45 -13.39
N LYS A 4 2.70 0.64 -12.43
CA LYS A 4 2.48 -0.33 -11.34
C LYS A 4 1.94 -1.66 -11.89
N HIS A 5 0.99 -1.59 -12.82
CA HIS A 5 0.46 -2.77 -13.51
C HIS A 5 1.58 -3.51 -14.26
N LYS A 6 2.36 -2.81 -15.09
CA LYS A 6 3.50 -3.41 -15.81
C LYS A 6 4.52 -4.08 -14.88
N MET A 7 4.84 -3.46 -13.75
CA MET A 7 5.76 -4.04 -12.76
C MET A 7 5.19 -5.32 -12.14
N LEU A 8 3.91 -5.33 -11.78
CA LEU A 8 3.26 -6.49 -11.18
C LEU A 8 3.03 -7.62 -12.19
N GLN A 9 2.75 -7.30 -13.45
CA GLN A 9 2.73 -8.26 -14.56
C GLN A 9 4.07 -8.96 -14.73
N GLU A 10 5.15 -8.20 -14.69
CA GLU A 10 6.48 -8.76 -14.80
C GLU A 10 6.81 -9.63 -13.58
N ALA A 11 6.45 -9.17 -12.38
CA ALA A 11 6.64 -9.93 -11.15
C ALA A 11 5.91 -11.28 -11.19
N ILE A 12 4.62 -11.31 -11.58
CA ILE A 12 3.87 -12.56 -11.67
C ILE A 12 4.39 -13.45 -12.81
N ARG A 13 4.89 -12.86 -13.90
CA ARG A 13 5.49 -13.62 -15.02
C ARG A 13 6.73 -14.39 -14.56
N VAL A 14 7.62 -13.76 -13.79
CA VAL A 14 8.93 -14.35 -13.41
C VAL A 14 8.89 -15.22 -12.15
N LEU A 15 7.89 -15.05 -11.27
CA LEU A 15 7.74 -15.91 -10.10
C LEU A 15 7.49 -17.36 -10.52
N VAL A 16 8.06 -18.31 -9.78
CA VAL A 16 7.68 -19.74 -9.88
C VAL A 16 6.23 -19.92 -9.42
N PRO A 17 5.50 -20.93 -9.92
CA PRO A 17 4.17 -21.26 -9.38
C PRO A 17 4.20 -21.41 -7.86
N GLY A 18 3.23 -20.82 -7.16
CA GLY A 18 3.19 -20.76 -5.69
C GLY A 18 4.17 -19.78 -5.03
N GLY A 19 5.08 -19.16 -5.79
CA GLY A 19 6.06 -18.19 -5.29
C GLY A 19 5.40 -16.95 -4.65
N SER A 20 6.07 -16.33 -3.69
CA SER A 20 5.55 -15.16 -2.96
C SER A 20 6.16 -13.83 -3.42
N LEU A 21 5.33 -12.80 -3.41
CA LEU A 21 5.71 -11.40 -3.54
C LEU A 21 5.49 -10.69 -2.21
N HIS A 22 6.53 -10.03 -1.70
CA HIS A 22 6.45 -9.21 -0.50
C HIS A 22 6.72 -7.74 -0.85
N ILE A 23 5.79 -6.85 -0.50
CA ILE A 23 5.91 -5.41 -0.74
C ILE A 23 5.94 -4.70 0.60
N LEU A 24 7.01 -3.94 0.81
CA LEU A 24 7.14 -3.00 1.91
C LEU A 24 7.00 -1.60 1.32
N ASP A 25 5.93 -0.88 1.67
CA ASP A 25 5.70 0.49 1.21
C ASP A 25 5.32 1.39 2.38
N PHE A 26 5.66 2.66 2.26
CA PHE A 26 5.19 3.67 3.21
C PHE A 26 3.74 3.99 2.89
N ASP A 27 2.89 3.90 3.90
CA ASP A 27 1.60 4.57 3.81
C ASP A 27 1.84 6.09 3.82
N LYS A 28 0.95 6.87 3.18
CA LYS A 28 1.12 8.34 3.17
C LYS A 28 1.19 8.83 4.64
N PRO A 29 2.20 9.65 5.01
CA PRO A 29 2.47 9.97 6.41
C PRO A 29 1.23 10.57 7.08
N GLN A 30 0.75 9.93 8.15
CA GLN A 30 -0.42 10.45 8.86
C GLN A 30 -0.14 11.76 9.58
N SER A 31 1.10 12.08 10.00
CA SER A 31 1.60 13.44 10.31
C SER A 31 2.81 13.40 11.23
N PHE A 32 3.82 14.23 11.01
CA PHE A 32 4.60 14.69 12.15
C PHE A 32 4.90 16.19 12.07
N TRP A 33 5.54 16.66 11.00
CA TRP A 33 5.97 18.08 10.96
C TRP A 33 4.90 19.08 10.50
N MET A 34 3.81 18.64 9.86
CA MET A 34 2.78 19.56 9.33
C MET A 34 1.49 19.62 10.17
N ARG A 35 1.19 18.62 11.02
CA ARG A 35 0.06 18.70 11.99
C ARG A 35 0.39 19.50 13.26
N LEU A 36 1.66 19.61 13.65
CA LEU A 36 2.06 20.45 14.79
C LEU A 36 1.99 21.95 14.45
N ALA A 37 2.25 22.33 13.19
CA ALA A 37 2.26 23.72 12.75
C ALA A 37 0.87 24.28 12.35
N PHE A 38 -0.14 23.42 12.11
CA PHE A 38 -1.45 23.81 11.57
C PHE A 38 -2.63 23.20 12.36
N TYR A 39 -2.54 23.22 13.68
CA TYR A 39 -3.67 22.84 14.54
C TYR A 39 -4.91 23.76 14.44
N PRO A 40 -4.79 25.09 14.16
CA PRO A 40 -5.97 25.97 14.10
C PRO A 40 -6.85 25.82 12.84
N VAL A 41 -6.36 25.22 11.76
CA VAL A 41 -7.07 25.15 10.46
C VAL A 41 -7.90 23.86 10.30
N GLN A 42 -7.74 22.89 11.20
CA GLN A 42 -8.43 21.58 11.16
C GLN A 42 -9.93 21.61 11.51
N VAL A 43 -10.49 22.79 11.80
CA VAL A 43 -11.92 22.93 12.13
C VAL A 43 -12.82 22.98 10.88
N LEU A 44 -12.29 23.21 9.67
CA LEU A 44 -13.12 23.61 8.52
C LEU A 44 -13.31 22.59 7.37
N ASP A 45 -12.47 21.58 7.16
CA ASP A 45 -12.67 20.64 6.03
C ASP A 45 -12.46 19.18 6.43
N GLY A 46 -13.58 18.44 6.46
CA GLY A 46 -13.70 17.07 6.95
C GLY A 46 -12.64 16.10 6.41
N PHE A 47 -11.82 15.59 7.32
CA PHE A 47 -10.66 14.74 7.05
C PHE A 47 -11.01 13.24 6.95
N GLU A 48 -12.13 12.88 6.30
CA GLU A 48 -12.66 11.50 6.36
C GLU A 48 -12.54 10.65 5.09
N LYS A 49 -12.12 11.17 3.92
CA LYS A 49 -12.31 10.42 2.65
C LYS A 49 -11.09 10.00 1.82
N THR A 50 -9.85 10.15 2.30
CA THR A 50 -8.67 9.84 1.46
C THR A 50 -7.78 8.71 2.00
N ARG A 51 -8.15 8.08 3.12
CA ARG A 51 -7.36 7.05 3.82
C ARG A 51 -7.43 5.67 3.16
N ASP A 52 -8.60 5.28 2.67
CA ASP A 52 -8.83 3.92 2.14
C ASP A 52 -8.40 3.77 0.67
N HIS A 53 -8.20 4.90 -0.02
CA HIS A 53 -8.00 4.91 -1.47
C HIS A 53 -6.65 4.30 -1.89
N VAL A 54 -5.54 4.64 -1.21
CA VAL A 54 -4.19 4.21 -1.61
C VAL A 54 -3.93 2.73 -1.30
N LYS A 55 -4.26 2.29 -0.08
CA LYS A 55 -4.24 0.87 0.29
C LYS A 55 -5.18 0.06 -0.60
N GLY A 56 -6.38 0.58 -0.86
CA GLY A 56 -7.34 -0.02 -1.78
C GLY A 56 -6.77 -0.21 -3.18
N ILE A 57 -6.04 0.78 -3.72
CA ILE A 57 -5.41 0.69 -5.04
C ILE A 57 -4.39 -0.45 -5.09
N LEU A 58 -3.42 -0.53 -4.17
CA LEU A 58 -2.38 -1.57 -4.25
C LEU A 58 -2.97 -2.97 -4.18
N LEU A 59 -3.87 -3.20 -3.22
CA LEU A 59 -4.53 -4.50 -3.05
C LEU A 59 -5.41 -4.85 -4.26
N LYS A 60 -6.08 -3.85 -4.86
CA LYS A 60 -6.87 -4.03 -6.07
C LYS A 60 -5.98 -4.37 -7.27
N THR A 61 -4.89 -3.64 -7.48
CA THR A 61 -3.95 -3.90 -8.58
C THR A 61 -3.32 -5.29 -8.46
N LEU A 62 -2.94 -5.73 -7.25
CA LEU A 62 -2.43 -7.10 -7.04
C LEU A 62 -3.46 -8.17 -7.46
N ARG A 63 -4.75 -7.97 -7.13
CA ARG A 63 -5.83 -8.88 -7.56
C ARG A 63 -6.03 -8.85 -9.07
N GLU A 64 -6.02 -7.66 -9.67
CA GLU A 64 -6.21 -7.49 -11.11
C GLU A 64 -5.10 -8.17 -11.93
N GLU A 65 -3.87 -8.21 -11.42
CA GLU A 65 -2.76 -8.91 -12.07
C GLU A 65 -2.70 -10.41 -11.77
N GLY A 66 -3.64 -10.95 -11.00
CA GLY A 66 -3.78 -12.39 -10.78
C GLY A 66 -3.03 -12.96 -9.58
N PHE A 67 -2.57 -12.11 -8.64
CA PHE A 67 -2.04 -12.62 -7.38
C PHE A 67 -3.15 -13.12 -6.45
N GLU A 68 -2.83 -14.17 -5.68
CA GLU A 68 -3.71 -14.79 -4.68
C GLU A 68 -3.19 -14.58 -3.25
N ASN A 69 -3.99 -14.94 -2.25
CA ASN A 69 -3.65 -14.89 -0.82
C ASN A 69 -3.10 -13.52 -0.37
N ILE A 70 -3.61 -12.44 -0.96
CA ILE A 70 -3.16 -11.07 -0.70
C ILE A 70 -3.56 -10.65 0.73
N ARG A 71 -2.57 -10.35 1.56
CA ARG A 71 -2.76 -9.92 2.94
C ARG A 71 -1.73 -8.88 3.37
N GLU A 72 -2.13 -8.00 4.28
CA GLU A 72 -1.16 -7.22 5.06
C GLU A 72 -0.62 -8.14 6.15
N THR A 73 0.70 -8.30 6.25
CA THR A 73 1.32 -9.17 7.25
C THR A 73 1.82 -8.40 8.46
N ASP A 74 2.31 -7.17 8.25
CA ASP A 74 2.96 -6.39 9.30
C ASP A 74 2.79 -4.88 9.08
N GLN A 75 2.95 -4.13 10.16
CA GLN A 75 2.97 -2.68 10.17
C GLN A 75 4.02 -2.17 11.17
N PHE A 76 4.86 -1.22 10.75
CA PHE A 76 5.88 -0.62 11.60
C PHE A 76 5.73 0.90 11.61
N ASN A 77 5.68 1.49 12.81
CA ASN A 77 5.74 2.94 12.95
C ASN A 77 7.20 3.39 13.01
N THR A 78 7.58 4.27 12.11
CA THR A 78 8.91 4.91 12.07
C THR A 78 8.78 6.40 12.35
N ILE A 79 9.91 7.06 12.61
CA ILE A 79 9.96 8.51 12.86
C ILE A 79 9.40 9.32 11.67
N VAL A 80 9.47 8.76 10.45
CA VAL A 80 9.08 9.45 9.21
C VAL A 80 7.77 8.97 8.61
N GLY A 81 7.12 7.97 9.20
CA GLY A 81 5.86 7.42 8.69
C GLY A 81 5.63 5.97 9.08
N THR A 82 4.50 5.42 8.63
CA THR A 82 4.14 4.03 8.87
C THR A 82 4.51 3.19 7.64
N LEU A 83 5.34 2.18 7.85
CA LEU A 83 5.59 1.13 6.88
C LEU A 83 4.53 0.05 7.01
N ARG A 84 4.03 -0.44 5.87
CA ARG A 84 3.14 -1.60 5.80
C ARG A 84 3.75 -2.67 4.93
N VAL A 85 3.58 -3.92 5.34
CA VAL A 85 4.05 -5.10 4.61
C VAL A 85 2.87 -5.85 4.05
N TYR A 86 2.93 -6.13 2.75
CA TYR A 86 1.95 -6.94 2.05
C TYR A 86 2.61 -8.20 1.52
N SER A 87 1.88 -9.30 1.57
CA SER A 87 2.25 -10.58 0.98
C SER A 87 1.19 -10.99 -0.03
N ALA A 88 1.61 -11.56 -1.14
CA ALA A 88 0.75 -12.15 -2.15
C ALA A 88 1.46 -13.36 -2.81
N ASN A 89 0.71 -14.25 -3.45
CA ASN A 89 1.25 -15.44 -4.09
C ASN A 89 0.91 -15.50 -5.57
N LYS A 90 1.82 -16.02 -6.39
CA LYS A 90 1.48 -16.49 -7.73
C LYS A 90 0.63 -17.77 -7.59
N PRO A 91 -0.47 -17.92 -8.33
CA PRO A 91 -1.22 -19.17 -8.41
C PRO A 91 -0.32 -20.36 -8.79
N TYR A 92 -0.77 -21.57 -8.47
CA TYR A 92 -0.08 -22.81 -8.87
C TYR A 92 -0.27 -23.14 -10.36
#